data_AF-A0AA88SK50-F1
#
_entry.id   AF-A0AA88SK50-F1
#
_cell.length_a   1.000
_cell.length_b   1.000
_cell.length_c   1.000
_cell.angle_alpha   90.00
_cell.angle_beta   90.00
_cell.angle_gamma   90.00
#
_symmetry.space_group_name_H-M   'P 1'
#
loop_
_entity.id
_entity.type
_entity.pdbx_description
1 polymer ?
#
loop_
_entity_poly.entity_id
_entity_poly.type
_entity_poly.pdbx_seq_one_letter_code
_entity_poly.pdbx_strand_id
1 'polypeptide(L)'
;MNCLYLLVLALLLVVQTSVTASVTCDTGYEQDRGVCEDEDECEEEGLCGNNAVCYNTIGSYYCQCEQGYRAKLFNFTEDKGGPCKDINECTENKSICGPNAVCDNIPGSYQCSCATGFVASKGQKHFNARQNVTCDETKRSSENITVLDTDKSSASEQQLFNPTLLTFLLVSHWILKIYQ
;
A
#
# COMPACT_ATOMS: atom_id res chain seq x y z
N MET A 1 63.97 16.09 55.34
CA MET A 1 62.83 15.79 54.45
C MET A 1 61.76 15.11 55.29
N ASN A 2 60.65 15.81 55.54
CA ASN A 2 59.69 15.48 56.59
C ASN A 2 58.86 14.25 56.23
N CYS A 3 58.76 13.27 57.14
CA CYS A 3 57.91 12.09 57.00
C CYS A 3 56.42 12.47 56.76
N LEU A 4 56.00 13.60 57.34
CA LEU A 4 54.70 14.22 57.08
C LEU A 4 54.48 14.59 55.60
N TYR A 5 55.52 15.02 54.89
CA TYR A 5 55.45 15.36 53.46
C TYR A 5 55.26 14.13 52.59
N LEU A 6 55.94 13.02 52.93
CA LEU A 6 55.76 11.72 52.25
C LEU A 6 54.36 11.15 52.51
N LEU A 7 53.83 11.28 53.73
CA LEU A 7 52.45 10.90 54.06
C LEU A 7 51.41 11.75 53.32
N VAL A 8 51.62 13.06 53.22
CA VAL A 8 50.74 13.97 52.47
C VAL A 8 50.80 13.70 50.97
N LEU A 9 51.98 13.44 50.39
CA LEU A 9 52.11 13.04 48.99
C LEU A 9 51.44 11.69 48.72
N ALA A 10 51.62 10.71 49.62
CA ALA A 10 50.97 9.41 49.51
C ALA A 10 49.44 9.53 49.58
N LEU A 11 48.90 10.36 50.48
CA LEU A 11 47.46 10.64 50.57
C LEU A 11 46.93 11.38 49.33
N LEU A 12 47.68 12.35 48.79
CA LEU A 12 47.31 13.07 47.55
C LEU A 12 47.30 12.15 46.32
N LEU A 13 48.20 11.16 46.25
CA LEU A 13 48.20 10.14 45.20
C LEU A 13 47.00 9.17 45.31
N VAL A 14 46.46 8.96 46.52
CA VAL A 14 45.26 8.13 46.75
C VAL A 14 43.96 8.88 46.43
N VAL A 15 43.95 10.22 46.49
CA VAL A 15 42.79 11.07 46.13
C VAL A 15 42.66 11.28 44.61
N GLN A 16 43.62 10.82 43.81
CA GLN A 16 43.62 10.96 42.34
C GLN A 16 43.17 9.71 41.59
N THR A 17 42.61 8.68 42.25
CA THR A 17 41.83 7.69 41.52
C THR A 17 40.51 8.34 41.16
N SER A 18 40.45 9.00 40.01
CA SER A 18 39.19 9.38 39.39
C SER A 18 38.37 8.10 39.25
N VAL A 19 37.44 7.87 40.18
CA VAL A 19 36.35 6.91 39.97
C VAL A 19 35.50 7.54 38.87
N THR A 20 35.93 7.36 37.63
CA THR A 20 35.06 7.60 36.48
C THR A 20 34.01 6.51 36.59
N ALA A 21 32.83 6.83 37.13
CA ALA A 21 31.69 5.94 37.07
C ALA A 21 31.43 5.66 35.59
N SER A 22 31.83 4.46 35.14
CA SER A 22 31.54 4.00 33.79
C SER A 22 30.06 3.71 33.74
N VAL A 23 29.29 4.60 33.11
CA VAL A 23 27.88 4.32 32.79
C VAL A 23 27.91 3.33 31.64
N THR A 24 27.50 2.10 31.91
CA THR A 24 27.29 1.07 30.88
C THR A 24 25.79 1.04 30.58
N CYS A 25 25.44 1.20 29.31
CA CYS A 25 24.05 1.13 28.85
C CYS A 25 23.68 -0.31 28.50
N ASP A 26 22.39 -0.64 28.62
CA ASP A 26 21.84 -1.91 28.16
C ASP A 26 21.85 -1.95 26.61
N THR A 27 21.71 -3.14 26.02
CA THR A 27 21.62 -3.29 24.55
C THR A 27 20.45 -2.46 23.99
N GLY A 28 20.66 -1.78 22.86
CA GLY A 28 19.67 -0.88 22.23
C GLY A 28 19.72 0.55 22.76
N TYR A 29 20.76 0.91 23.51
CA TYR A 29 20.96 2.25 24.04
C TYR A 29 22.40 2.71 23.82
N GLU A 30 22.57 3.96 23.40
CA GLU A 30 23.86 4.61 23.28
C GLU A 30 24.09 5.64 24.40
N GLN A 31 25.36 5.90 24.72
CA GLN A 31 25.72 6.84 25.77
C GLN A 31 25.87 8.26 25.20
N ASP A 32 24.95 9.16 25.56
CA ASP A 32 25.14 10.60 25.37
C ASP A 32 25.32 11.30 26.72
N ARG A 33 26.47 11.95 26.92
CA ARG A 33 26.79 12.77 28.11
C ARG A 33 26.55 12.09 29.47
N GLY A 34 26.73 10.77 29.54
CA GLY A 34 26.53 10.00 30.78
C GLY A 34 25.08 9.62 31.06
N VAL A 35 24.19 9.82 30.09
CA VAL A 35 22.82 9.30 30.06
C VAL A 35 22.76 8.23 28.96
N CYS A 36 21.94 7.21 29.17
CA CYS A 36 21.64 6.23 28.13
C CYS A 36 20.41 6.71 27.37
N GLU A 37 20.59 6.98 26.08
CA GLU A 37 19.53 7.34 25.15
C GLU A 37 19.27 6.17 24.21
N ASP A 38 18.06 6.13 23.67
CA ASP A 38 17.64 5.12 22.71
C ASP A 38 18.53 5.20 21.45
N GLU A 39 19.06 4.06 21.02
CA GLU A 39 19.78 3.99 19.75
C GLU A 39 18.75 3.88 18.61
N ASP A 40 18.77 4.80 17.64
CA ASP A 40 17.91 4.67 16.47
C ASP A 40 18.57 3.74 15.45
N GLU A 41 18.28 2.44 15.54
CA GLU A 41 18.87 1.47 14.64
C GLU A 41 18.42 1.70 13.18
N CYS A 42 17.32 2.41 12.93
CA CYS A 42 16.84 2.70 11.59
C CYS A 42 17.67 3.75 10.82
N GLU A 43 18.60 4.44 11.49
CA GLU A 43 19.62 5.26 10.83
C GLU A 43 20.69 4.38 10.15
N GLU A 44 20.76 3.07 10.46
CA GLU A 44 21.61 2.12 9.74
C GLU A 44 20.98 1.74 8.38
N GLU A 45 21.64 2.16 7.28
CA GLU A 45 21.20 1.81 5.93
C GLU A 45 21.22 0.29 5.70
N GLY A 46 20.07 -0.25 5.27
CA GLY A 46 19.95 -1.65 4.88
C GLY A 46 19.74 -2.62 6.04
N LEU A 47 19.57 -2.14 7.28
CA LEU A 47 19.30 -2.95 8.47
C LEU A 47 18.16 -3.97 8.24
N CYS A 48 17.04 -3.50 7.70
CA CYS A 48 15.87 -4.35 7.41
C CYS A 48 15.93 -5.09 6.07
N GLY A 49 16.98 -4.90 5.26
CA GLY A 49 17.08 -5.43 3.90
C GLY A 49 16.04 -4.87 2.93
N ASN A 50 15.88 -5.52 1.77
CA ASN A 50 15.00 -5.04 0.69
C ASN A 50 13.51 -5.32 0.97
N ASN A 51 12.64 -4.42 0.49
CA ASN A 51 11.18 -4.52 0.58
C ASN A 51 10.66 -4.54 2.02
N ALA A 52 11.33 -3.81 2.91
CA ALA A 52 11.00 -3.70 4.32
C ALA A 52 11.20 -2.26 4.79
N VAL A 53 10.35 -1.84 5.71
CA VAL A 53 10.41 -0.54 6.40
C VAL A 53 10.87 -0.77 7.83
N CYS A 54 11.87 0.00 8.27
CA CYS A 54 12.36 -0.01 9.64
C CYS A 54 11.51 0.88 10.54
N TYR A 55 11.25 0.41 11.76
CA TYR A 55 10.59 1.18 12.82
C TYR A 55 11.42 1.10 14.10
N ASN A 56 11.91 2.25 14.55
CA ASN A 56 12.61 2.38 15.81
C ASN A 56 11.61 2.30 16.98
N THR A 57 12.01 1.67 18.08
CA THR A 57 11.25 1.58 19.33
C THR A 57 12.19 1.73 20.52
N ILE A 58 11.65 2.03 21.70
CA ILE A 58 12.51 2.24 22.87
C ILE A 58 13.25 0.94 23.25
N GLY A 59 14.57 0.93 23.08
CA GLY A 59 15.50 -0.15 23.37
C GLY A 59 15.56 -1.26 22.31
N SER A 60 15.00 -1.06 21.12
CA SER A 60 15.01 -2.04 20.02
C SER A 60 14.43 -1.43 18.73
N TYR A 61 14.52 -2.15 17.62
CA TYR A 61 13.74 -1.87 16.41
C TYR A 61 12.90 -3.07 15.98
N TYR A 62 12.05 -2.86 14.97
CA TYR A 62 11.49 -3.96 14.18
C TYR A 62 11.36 -3.59 12.70
N CYS A 63 11.41 -4.62 11.86
CA CYS A 63 11.26 -4.50 10.41
C CYS A 63 9.87 -4.98 9.98
N GLN A 64 9.14 -4.16 9.23
CA GLN A 64 7.86 -4.53 8.64
C GLN A 64 8.00 -4.69 7.13
N CYS A 65 7.52 -5.81 6.58
CA CYS A 65 7.52 -5.99 5.13
C CYS A 65 6.58 -5.00 4.43
N GLU A 66 7.01 -4.52 3.26
CA GLU A 66 6.19 -3.72 2.38
C GLU A 66 4.95 -4.49 1.88
N GLN A 67 3.96 -3.76 1.38
CA GLN A 67 2.76 -4.37 0.78
C GLN A 67 3.15 -5.33 -0.35
N GLY A 68 2.54 -6.52 -0.36
CA GLY A 68 2.86 -7.59 -1.32
C GLY A 68 4.00 -8.51 -0.87
N TYR A 69 4.56 -8.30 0.33
CA TYR A 69 5.61 -9.15 0.90
C TYR A 69 5.20 -9.70 2.27
N ARG A 70 5.76 -10.85 2.64
CA ARG A 70 5.60 -11.49 3.96
C ARG A 70 6.93 -11.87 4.58
N ALA A 71 6.98 -11.92 5.90
CA ALA A 71 8.16 -12.35 6.63
C ALA A 71 8.51 -13.82 6.31
N LYS A 72 9.78 -14.09 6.00
CA LYS A 72 10.37 -15.43 6.03
C LYS A 72 10.50 -15.84 7.50
N LEU A 73 10.07 -17.06 7.83
CA LEU A 73 10.02 -17.52 9.23
C LEU A 73 11.39 -17.45 9.93
N PHE A 74 11.43 -16.73 11.05
CA PHE A 74 12.17 -16.95 12.30
C PHE A 74 13.66 -17.31 12.33
N ASN A 75 14.49 -16.97 11.34
CA ASN A 75 15.94 -16.87 11.59
C ASN A 75 16.55 -15.74 10.75
N PHE A 76 16.63 -14.56 11.36
CA PHE A 76 17.22 -13.34 10.82
C PHE A 76 18.74 -13.42 10.60
N THR A 77 19.37 -14.57 10.86
CA THR A 77 20.83 -14.64 11.03
C THR A 77 21.64 -14.89 9.76
N GLU A 78 21.07 -15.31 8.63
CA GLU A 78 21.91 -15.75 7.48
C GLU A 78 21.43 -15.33 6.07
N ASP A 79 20.27 -14.69 5.94
CA ASP A 79 19.73 -14.34 4.62
C ASP A 79 20.03 -12.87 4.26
N LYS A 80 21.12 -12.65 3.50
CA LYS A 80 21.47 -11.34 2.89
C LYS A 80 20.36 -10.75 1.99
N GLY A 81 19.30 -11.50 1.72
CA GLY A 81 18.15 -11.08 0.93
C GLY A 81 17.05 -10.34 1.71
N GLY A 82 17.25 -10.09 3.00
CA GLY A 82 16.24 -9.47 3.87
C GLY A 82 15.14 -10.44 4.33
N PRO A 83 14.33 -10.04 5.33
CA PRO A 83 13.31 -10.88 5.94
C PRO A 83 12.07 -11.01 5.07
N CYS A 84 11.93 -10.22 3.99
CA CYS A 84 10.70 -10.12 3.23
C CYS A 84 10.74 -10.95 1.95
N LYS A 85 9.76 -11.83 1.80
CA LYS A 85 9.54 -12.65 0.60
C LYS A 85 8.27 -12.20 -0.10
N ASP A 86 8.38 -12.01 -1.41
CA ASP A 86 7.26 -11.75 -2.30
C ASP A 86 6.12 -12.75 -2.07
N ILE A 87 4.90 -12.23 -1.95
CA ILE A 87 3.68 -13.03 -1.88
C ILE A 87 3.31 -13.34 -3.32
N ASN A 88 3.24 -14.63 -3.66
CA ASN A 88 2.79 -15.00 -4.99
C ASN A 88 1.27 -15.15 -5.03
N GLU A 89 0.56 -14.05 -5.33
CA GLU A 89 -0.90 -14.03 -5.25
C GLU A 89 -1.56 -14.95 -6.29
N CYS A 90 -0.91 -15.19 -7.44
CA CYS A 90 -1.40 -16.12 -8.45
C CYS A 90 -1.43 -17.58 -7.94
N THR A 91 -0.48 -17.96 -7.08
CA THR A 91 -0.44 -19.30 -6.49
C THR A 91 -1.31 -19.42 -5.25
N GLU A 92 -1.39 -18.36 -4.44
CA GLU A 92 -2.18 -18.36 -3.20
C GLU A 92 -3.69 -18.22 -3.50
N ASN A 93 -4.06 -17.47 -4.53
CA ASN A 93 -5.44 -17.30 -4.96
C ASN A 93 -5.56 -17.46 -6.49
N LYS A 94 -5.88 -18.69 -6.93
CA LYS A 94 -6.06 -19.03 -8.35
C LYS A 94 -7.18 -18.25 -9.05
N SER A 95 -8.13 -17.69 -8.31
CA SER A 95 -9.27 -16.95 -8.85
C SER A 95 -9.07 -15.42 -8.82
N ILE A 96 -7.88 -14.95 -8.43
CA ILE A 96 -7.63 -13.52 -8.18
C ILE A 96 -7.85 -12.62 -9.40
N CYS A 97 -7.59 -13.14 -10.61
CA CYS A 97 -7.78 -12.40 -11.85
C CYS A 97 -9.17 -12.49 -12.45
N GLY A 98 -10.04 -13.36 -11.93
CA GLY A 98 -11.34 -13.63 -12.53
C GLY A 98 -11.30 -14.68 -13.65
N PRO A 99 -12.46 -15.06 -14.20
CA PRO A 99 -12.56 -16.05 -15.27
C PRO A 99 -12.00 -15.53 -16.60
N ASN A 100 -11.51 -16.44 -17.43
CA ASN A 100 -10.92 -16.14 -18.75
C ASN A 100 -9.75 -15.15 -18.71
N ALA A 101 -9.07 -15.06 -17.55
CA ALA A 101 -7.89 -14.24 -17.34
C ALA A 101 -6.67 -15.10 -16.98
N VAL A 102 -5.49 -14.57 -17.28
CA VAL A 102 -4.17 -15.10 -16.92
C VAL A 102 -3.59 -14.22 -15.83
N CYS A 103 -2.99 -14.85 -14.83
CA CYS A 103 -2.32 -14.19 -13.72
C CYS A 103 -0.81 -14.34 -13.87
N ASP A 104 -0.10 -13.22 -13.85
CA ASP A 104 1.36 -13.16 -13.83
C ASP A 104 1.83 -12.54 -12.51
N ASN A 105 2.66 -13.27 -11.76
CA ASN A 105 3.24 -12.78 -10.51
C ASN A 105 4.35 -11.77 -10.79
N ILE A 106 4.38 -10.65 -10.07
CA ILE A 106 5.46 -9.65 -10.16
C ILE A 106 5.94 -9.26 -8.76
N PRO A 107 7.19 -8.83 -8.55
CA PRO A 107 7.63 -8.43 -7.21
C PRO A 107 6.71 -7.35 -6.59
N GLY A 108 6.14 -7.66 -5.43
CA GLY A 108 5.23 -6.83 -4.66
C GLY A 108 3.78 -6.78 -5.16
N SER A 109 3.42 -7.53 -6.21
CA SER A 109 2.06 -7.54 -6.75
C SER A 109 1.80 -8.67 -7.76
N TYR A 110 0.71 -8.55 -8.50
CA TYR A 110 0.38 -9.42 -9.62
C TYR A 110 -0.25 -8.61 -10.75
N GLN A 111 -0.18 -9.14 -11.96
CA GLN A 111 -0.82 -8.58 -13.13
C GLN A 111 -1.83 -9.57 -13.69
N CYS A 112 -3.03 -9.06 -13.97
CA CYS A 112 -4.05 -9.82 -14.68
C CYS A 112 -4.16 -9.36 -16.14
N SER A 113 -4.28 -10.32 -17.05
CA SER A 113 -4.51 -10.08 -18.48
C SER A 113 -5.56 -11.04 -19.01
N CYS A 114 -6.31 -10.67 -20.05
CA CYS A 114 -7.28 -11.59 -20.64
C CYS A 114 -6.60 -12.68 -21.44
N ALA A 115 -7.09 -13.91 -21.31
CA ALA A 115 -6.63 -15.03 -22.10
C ALA A 115 -6.87 -14.80 -23.60
N THR A 116 -6.13 -15.50 -24.45
CA THR A 116 -6.25 -15.43 -25.90
C THR A 116 -7.71 -15.61 -26.35
N GLY A 117 -8.23 -14.64 -27.12
CA GLY A 117 -9.62 -14.63 -27.60
C GLY A 117 -10.60 -13.83 -26.72
N PHE A 118 -10.13 -13.26 -25.62
CA PHE A 118 -10.91 -12.39 -24.74
C PHE A 118 -10.32 -10.97 -24.67
N VAL A 119 -11.16 -10.00 -24.33
CA VAL A 119 -10.80 -8.59 -24.17
C VAL A 119 -11.34 -8.05 -22.86
N ALA A 120 -10.60 -7.12 -22.24
CA ALA A 120 -11.07 -6.47 -21.03
C ALA A 120 -12.36 -5.67 -21.31
N SER A 121 -13.34 -5.76 -20.41
CA SER A 121 -14.58 -5.00 -20.50
C SER A 121 -14.33 -3.49 -20.57
N LYS A 122 -15.22 -2.75 -21.25
CA LYS A 122 -15.09 -1.29 -21.42
C LYS A 122 -14.94 -0.60 -20.06
N GLY A 123 -13.88 0.20 -19.91
CA GLY A 123 -13.59 0.97 -18.69
C GLY A 123 -12.58 0.32 -17.74
N GLN A 124 -12.18 -0.93 -17.99
CA GLN A 124 -11.05 -1.53 -17.30
C GLN A 124 -9.74 -1.18 -18.02
N LYS A 125 -8.73 -0.70 -17.28
CA LYS A 125 -7.43 -0.35 -17.87
C LYS A 125 -6.76 -1.63 -18.37
N HIS A 126 -6.53 -1.68 -19.68
CA HIS A 126 -6.04 -2.84 -20.44
C HIS A 126 -4.61 -3.28 -20.09
N PHE A 127 -3.89 -2.57 -19.22
CA PHE A 127 -2.49 -2.83 -18.90
C PHE A 127 -2.26 -2.62 -17.40
N ASN A 128 -1.70 -3.62 -16.73
CA ASN A 128 -1.32 -3.60 -15.31
C ASN A 128 -2.46 -3.37 -14.31
N ALA A 129 -3.55 -4.15 -14.42
CA ALA A 129 -4.48 -4.25 -13.31
C ALA A 129 -3.79 -5.03 -12.18
N ARG A 130 -3.34 -4.33 -11.13
CA ARG A 130 -3.01 -4.90 -9.80
C ARG A 130 -4.29 -5.43 -9.09
N GLN A 131 -5.25 -5.87 -9.88
CA GLN A 131 -6.67 -6.04 -9.56
C GLN A 131 -7.28 -7.06 -10.54
N ASN A 132 -8.46 -7.57 -10.18
CA ASN A 132 -9.23 -8.46 -11.04
C ASN A 132 -9.60 -7.79 -12.37
N VAL A 133 -9.77 -8.62 -13.42
CA VAL A 133 -10.19 -8.17 -14.74
C VAL A 133 -11.41 -8.98 -15.18
N THR A 134 -12.34 -8.29 -15.82
CA THR A 134 -13.50 -8.92 -16.46
C THR A 134 -13.17 -9.07 -17.94
N CYS A 135 -13.14 -10.32 -18.39
CA CYS A 135 -12.75 -10.67 -19.75
C CYS A 135 -13.99 -11.13 -20.54
N ASP A 136 -14.37 -10.31 -21.52
CA ASP A 136 -15.45 -10.58 -22.46
C ASP A 136 -14.89 -11.25 -23.70
N GLU A 137 -15.66 -12.15 -24.32
CA GLU A 137 -15.28 -12.71 -25.62
C GLU A 137 -15.08 -11.58 -26.63
N THR A 138 -14.06 -11.71 -27.50
CA THR A 138 -14.01 -10.85 -28.69
C THR A 138 -15.28 -11.12 -29.48
N LYS A 139 -16.28 -10.22 -29.42
CA LYS A 139 -17.27 -10.17 -30.48
C LYS A 139 -16.46 -9.94 -31.74
N ARG A 140 -16.29 -10.99 -32.56
CA ARG A 140 -15.89 -10.87 -33.95
C ARG A 140 -16.68 -9.68 -34.48
N SER A 141 -15.99 -8.69 -35.01
CA SER A 141 -16.63 -7.62 -35.78
C SER A 141 -17.38 -8.27 -36.95
N SER A 142 -18.62 -8.69 -36.69
CA SER A 142 -19.72 -8.51 -37.61
C SER A 142 -20.50 -7.26 -37.18
N GLU A 143 -19.80 -6.21 -36.79
CA GLU A 143 -20.14 -4.94 -37.42
C GLU A 143 -19.61 -5.09 -38.85
N ASN A 144 -20.51 -5.49 -39.76
CA ASN A 144 -20.36 -5.02 -41.12
C ASN A 144 -20.07 -3.53 -41.00
N ILE A 145 -18.89 -3.08 -41.44
CA ILE A 145 -18.69 -1.66 -41.74
C ILE A 145 -19.56 -1.39 -42.97
N THR A 146 -20.86 -1.25 -42.75
CA THR A 146 -21.71 -0.41 -43.57
C THR A 146 -21.65 0.95 -42.90
N VAL A 147 -20.70 1.77 -43.36
CA VAL A 147 -20.93 3.22 -43.34
C VAL A 147 -22.28 3.41 -44.01
N LEU A 148 -23.18 4.13 -43.35
CA LEU A 148 -24.63 4.25 -43.57
C LEU A 148 -25.44 3.25 -42.72
N ASP A 149 -25.65 3.60 -41.45
CA ASP A 149 -27.00 3.55 -40.87
C ASP A 149 -27.14 4.67 -39.85
N THR A 150 -28.03 5.60 -40.17
CA THR A 150 -28.58 6.61 -39.28
C THR A 150 -29.27 5.96 -38.09
N ASP A 151 -28.91 6.44 -36.89
CA ASP A 151 -29.67 6.45 -35.64
C ASP A 151 -30.82 5.44 -35.49
N LYS A 152 -30.56 4.37 -34.73
CA LYS A 152 -31.59 3.70 -33.91
C LYS A 152 -30.97 3.04 -32.68
N SER A 153 -30.40 3.85 -31.78
CA SER A 153 -30.28 3.43 -30.37
C SER A 153 -31.62 3.67 -29.68
N SER A 154 -32.23 2.57 -29.27
CA SER A 154 -33.26 2.50 -28.23
C SER A 154 -32.86 3.37 -27.04
N ALA A 155 -33.49 4.54 -26.94
CA ALA A 155 -33.46 5.37 -25.74
C ALA A 155 -34.42 4.76 -24.71
N SER A 156 -33.85 4.29 -23.61
CA SER A 156 -34.54 4.09 -22.34
C SER A 156 -35.09 5.43 -21.82
N GLU A 157 -36.35 5.40 -21.42
CA GLU A 157 -37.14 6.41 -20.71
C GLU A 157 -36.40 7.63 -20.14
N GLN A 158 -36.68 8.79 -20.75
CA GLN A 158 -36.83 10.06 -20.03
C GLN A 158 -38.11 10.72 -20.53
N GLN A 159 -39.16 10.73 -19.70
CA GLN A 159 -40.41 11.43 -19.97
C GLN A 159 -40.14 12.94 -20.04
N LEU A 160 -40.12 13.47 -21.27
CA LEU A 160 -40.08 14.89 -21.53
C LEU A 160 -41.50 15.46 -21.34
N PHE A 161 -41.72 16.12 -20.20
CA PHE A 161 -42.92 16.93 -19.95
C PHE A 161 -43.03 18.03 -21.01
N ASN A 162 -44.10 18.03 -21.81
CA ASN A 162 -44.42 19.12 -22.72
C ASN A 162 -45.28 20.18 -21.99
N PRO A 163 -44.75 21.38 -21.67
CA PRO A 163 -45.48 22.40 -20.93
C PRO A 163 -46.59 23.10 -21.73
N THR A 164 -46.76 22.78 -23.02
CA THR A 164 -47.84 23.37 -23.86
C THR A 164 -49.14 22.56 -23.89
N LEU A 165 -49.15 21.30 -23.44
CA LEU A 165 -50.40 20.51 -23.34
C LEU A 165 -51.12 20.67 -22.00
N LEU A 166 -50.40 21.07 -20.94
CA LEU A 166 -50.97 21.22 -19.59
C LEU A 166 -51.84 22.49 -19.47
N THR A 167 -51.60 23.51 -20.30
CA THR A 167 -52.43 24.72 -20.35
C THR A 167 -53.75 24.50 -21.10
N PHE A 168 -53.81 23.62 -22.10
CA PHE A 168 -55.06 23.31 -22.83
C PHE A 168 -56.06 22.48 -22.01
N LEU A 169 -55.57 21.59 -21.14
CA LEU A 169 -56.45 20.77 -20.27
C LEU A 169 -56.99 21.55 -19.07
N LEU A 170 -56.28 22.58 -18.58
CA LEU A 170 -56.77 23.43 -17.51
C LEU A 170 -57.78 24.47 -18.00
N VAL A 171 -57.64 25.02 -19.21
CA VAL A 171 -58.61 26.00 -19.76
C VAL A 171 -59.94 25.34 -20.16
N SER A 172 -59.92 24.09 -20.63
CA SER A 172 -61.15 23.35 -20.96
C SER A 172 -61.95 22.91 -19.72
N HIS A 173 -61.29 22.73 -18.56
CA HIS A 173 -61.97 22.45 -17.28
C HIS A 173 -62.57 23.70 -16.61
N TRP A 174 -62.14 24.92 -16.98
CA TRP A 174 -62.75 26.17 -16.51
C TRP A 174 -63.96 26.62 -17.35
N ILE A 175 -64.01 26.31 -18.65
CA ILE A 175 -65.13 26.69 -19.52
C ILE A 175 -66.40 25.83 -19.24
N LEU A 176 -66.22 24.56 -18.84
CA LEU A 176 -67.34 23.67 -18.49
C LEU A 176 -68.00 23.98 -17.13
N LYS A 177 -67.38 24.77 -16.25
CA LYS A 177 -67.97 25.20 -14.96
C LYS A 177 -68.68 26.55 -14.99
N ILE A 178 -68.77 27.21 -16.14
CA ILE A 178 -69.49 28.49 -16.30
C ILE A 178 -70.90 28.29 -16.89
N TYR A 179 -71.23 27.10 -17.38
CA TYR A 179 -72.54 26.77 -18.00
C TYR A 179 -73.39 25.75 -17.20
N GLN A 180 -73.23 25.70 -15.87
CA GLN A 180 -74.20 25.14 -14.92
C GLN A 180 -74.32 26.02 -13.69
#